data_AF-A0A1A8FLV6-F1
#
_entry.id   AF-A0A1A8FLV6-F1
#
_cell.length_a   1.000
_cell.length_b   1.000
_cell.length_c   1.000
_cell.angle_alpha   90.00
_cell.angle_beta   90.00
_cell.angle_gamma   90.00
#
_symmetry.space_group_name_H-M   'P 1'
#
loop_
_entity.id
_entity.type
_entity.pdbx_description
1 polymer ?
#
loop_
_entity_poly.entity_id
_entity_poly.type
_entity_poly.pdbx_seq_one_letter_code
_entity_poly.pdbx_strand_id
1 'polypeptide(L)'
;SYQSEDKPTSVRIQLNNLLFSLCGSHRTFASLFALLAFYTSSICKLTEPYRKQRPERLKQMCRRALVRTHGAENATSIPGLSPQLKAYVCAYPHSI
;
A
#
# COMPACT_ATOMS: atom_id res chain seq x y z
N SER A 1 1.64 -11.83 18.21
CA SER A 1 2.07 -13.15 17.69
C SER A 1 1.97 -13.14 16.17
N TYR A 2 3.11 -13.08 15.47
CA TYR A 2 3.17 -12.96 14.00
C TYR A 2 4.18 -13.94 13.39
N GLN A 3 3.80 -15.21 13.31
CA GLN A 3 3.99 -16.17 12.20
C GLN A 3 3.47 -17.52 12.70
N SER A 4 2.52 -18.11 11.99
CA SER A 4 2.44 -19.57 11.95
C SER A 4 2.86 -19.94 10.55
N GLU A 5 3.90 -20.77 10.43
CA GLU A 5 4.33 -21.31 9.12
C GLU A 5 3.24 -22.22 8.50
N ASP A 6 2.25 -22.63 9.30
CA ASP A 6 1.27 -23.65 8.90
C ASP A 6 -0.16 -23.13 8.70
N LYS A 7 -0.51 -21.89 9.13
CA LYS A 7 -1.92 -21.46 9.15
C LYS A 7 -2.16 -19.97 8.86
N PRO A 8 -3.30 -19.63 8.22
CA PRO A 8 -3.78 -18.27 8.12
C PRO A 8 -3.81 -17.60 9.50
N THR A 9 -3.11 -16.47 9.63
CA THR A 9 -3.01 -15.73 10.88
C THR A 9 -3.72 -14.39 10.74
N SER A 10 -4.57 -14.06 11.72
CA SER A 10 -5.19 -12.73 11.83
C SER A 10 -4.38 -11.88 12.80
N VAL A 11 -3.93 -10.70 12.35
CA VAL A 11 -3.20 -9.75 13.18
C VAL A 11 -3.93 -8.42 13.22
N ARG A 12 -4.12 -7.91 14.44
CA ARG A 12 -4.80 -6.63 14.69
C ARG A 12 -3.87 -5.46 14.38
N ILE A 13 -4.43 -4.41 13.79
CA ILE A 13 -3.81 -3.10 13.66
C ILE A 13 -4.32 -2.22 14.80
N GLN A 14 -3.40 -1.54 15.47
CA GLN A 14 -3.70 -0.57 16.54
C GLN A 14 -3.53 0.85 16.01
N LEU A 15 -4.40 1.76 16.45
CA LEU A 15 -4.33 3.19 16.16
C LEU A 15 -4.18 3.93 17.48
N ASN A 16 -2.98 4.45 17.76
CA ASN A 16 -2.65 5.18 18.98
C ASN A 16 -1.93 6.47 18.60
N ASN A 17 -2.32 7.61 19.19
CA ASN A 17 -1.74 8.92 18.89
C ASN A 17 -1.67 9.23 17.38
N LEU A 18 -2.73 8.89 16.63
CA LEU A 18 -2.82 9.03 15.17
C LEU A 18 -1.78 8.22 14.37
N LEU A 19 -1.16 7.21 14.99
CA LEU A 19 -0.20 6.32 14.36
C LEU A 19 -0.72 4.87 14.32
N PHE A 20 -0.48 4.21 13.19
CA PHE A 20 -0.83 2.81 12.96
C PHE A 20 0.33 1.89 13.37
N SER A 21 0.03 0.77 14.01
CA SER A 21 1.03 -0.28 14.35
C SER A 21 0.38 -1.67 14.31
N LEU A 22 1.18 -2.72 14.17
CA LEU A 22 0.70 -4.10 14.36
C LEU A 22 0.71 -4.44 15.84
N CYS A 23 -0.28 -5.19 16.31
CA CYS A 23 -0.34 -5.65 17.70
C CYS A 23 0.91 -6.46 18.06
N GLY A 24 1.67 -5.96 19.05
CA GLY A 24 2.96 -6.54 19.46
C GLY A 24 4.17 -6.07 18.67
N SER A 25 4.03 -5.03 17.83
CA SER A 25 5.14 -4.33 17.16
C SER A 25 5.33 -2.95 17.77
N HIS A 26 6.59 -2.53 17.92
CA HIS A 26 6.93 -1.15 18.32
C HIS A 26 7.01 -0.19 17.13
N ARG A 27 6.89 -0.68 15.89
CA ARG A 27 6.93 0.17 14.69
C ARG A 27 5.60 0.87 14.49
N THR A 28 5.66 2.18 14.30
CA THR A 28 4.51 3.06 14.08
C THR A 28 4.59 3.74 12.71
N PHE A 29 3.44 4.03 12.12
CA PHE A 29 3.32 4.61 10.79
C PHE A 29 2.25 5.69 10.76
N ALA A 30 2.48 6.77 10.01
CA ALA A 30 1.52 7.86 9.86
C ALA A 30 0.27 7.47 9.05
N SER A 31 0.32 6.38 8.28
CA SER A 31 -0.83 5.88 7.52
C SER A 31 -0.86 4.35 7.47
N LEU A 32 -2.08 3.82 7.32
CA LEU A 32 -2.29 2.38 7.10
C LEU A 32 -1.53 1.88 5.86
N PHE A 33 -1.52 2.67 4.79
CA PHE A 33 -0.82 2.29 3.56
C PHE A 33 0.70 2.28 3.71
N ALA A 34 1.27 3.17 4.54
CA ALA A 34 2.70 3.12 4.87
C ALA A 34 3.03 1.86 5.68
N LEU A 35 2.18 1.48 6.65
CA LEU A 35 2.31 0.22 7.38
C LEU A 35 2.28 -0.98 6.42
N LEU A 36 1.28 -1.05 5.55
CA LEU A 36 1.15 -2.15 4.60
C LEU A 36 2.33 -2.20 3.62
N ALA A 37 2.73 -1.06 3.06
CA ALA A 37 3.88 -0.96 2.15
C ALA A 37 5.18 -1.48 2.79
N PHE A 38 5.42 -1.14 4.06
CA PHE A 38 6.57 -1.65 4.82
C PHE A 38 6.51 -3.17 4.95
N TYR A 39 5.37 -3.73 5.39
CA TYR A 39 5.24 -5.17 5.59
C TYR A 39 5.09 -5.98 4.29
N THR A 40 4.86 -5.34 3.14
CA THR A 40 4.95 -5.94 1.80
C THR A 40 6.34 -5.83 1.16
N SER A 41 7.30 -5.18 1.82
CA SER A 41 8.68 -5.10 1.31
C SER A 41 9.38 -6.46 1.39
N SER A 42 10.47 -6.63 0.63
CA SER A 42 11.20 -7.91 0.49
C SER A 42 11.71 -8.52 1.80
N ILE A 43 11.82 -7.73 2.86
CA ILE A 43 12.27 -8.16 4.19
C ILE A 43 11.13 -8.64 5.10
N CYS A 44 9.87 -8.53 4.66
CA CYS A 44 8.68 -8.78 5.46
C CYS A 44 7.78 -9.89 4.87
N LYS A 45 6.76 -10.26 5.63
CA LYS A 45 5.98 -11.49 5.44
C LYS A 45 4.76 -11.32 4.52
N LEU A 46 4.30 -10.09 4.26
CA LEU A 46 3.17 -9.87 3.37
C LEU A 46 3.67 -9.90 1.92
N THR A 47 2.94 -10.59 1.05
CA THR A 47 3.26 -10.68 -0.38
C THR A 47 2.27 -9.85 -1.19
N GLU A 48 1.29 -10.50 -1.81
CA GLU A 48 0.29 -9.84 -2.65
C GLU A 48 -1.06 -9.76 -1.94
N PRO A 49 -1.73 -8.60 -1.95
CA PRO A 49 -3.03 -8.46 -1.33
C PRO A 49 -4.10 -9.25 -2.11
N TYR A 50 -4.96 -9.93 -1.36
CA TYR A 50 -6.14 -10.58 -1.93
C TYR A 50 -7.23 -9.54 -2.25
N ARG A 51 -7.45 -9.27 -3.55
CA ARG A 51 -8.45 -8.31 -4.04
C ARG A 51 -9.73 -9.01 -4.49
N LYS A 52 -10.89 -8.44 -4.13
CA LYS A 52 -12.23 -8.97 -4.43
C LYS A 52 -12.57 -8.98 -5.94
N GLN A 53 -12.27 -7.90 -6.65
CA GLN A 53 -12.51 -7.82 -8.10
C GLN A 53 -11.30 -8.41 -8.85
N ARG A 54 -11.53 -9.48 -9.62
CA ARG A 54 -10.52 -10.13 -10.47
C ARG A 54 -11.09 -10.45 -11.86
N PRO A 55 -10.39 -10.13 -12.96
CA PRO A 55 -9.17 -9.33 -13.01
C PRO A 55 -9.41 -7.90 -12.53
N GLU A 56 -8.37 -7.24 -12.05
CA GLU A 56 -8.44 -5.83 -11.69
C GLU A 56 -8.66 -4.95 -12.92
N ARG A 57 -9.18 -3.74 -12.72
CA ARG A 57 -9.33 -2.80 -13.83
C ARG A 57 -7.95 -2.32 -14.27
N LEU A 58 -7.72 -2.24 -15.59
CA LEU A 58 -6.46 -1.76 -16.17
C LEU A 58 -6.02 -0.42 -15.57
N LYS A 59 -6.97 0.51 -15.38
CA LYS A 59 -6.71 1.82 -14.76
C LYS A 59 -6.11 1.71 -13.34
N GLN A 60 -6.48 0.69 -12.55
CA GLN A 60 -5.93 0.47 -11.20
C GLN A 60 -4.52 -0.14 -11.28
N MET A 61 -4.31 -1.07 -12.20
CA MET A 61 -3.00 -1.69 -12.46
C MET A 61 -1.99 -0.63 -12.92
N CYS A 62 -2.36 0.19 -13.92
CA CYS A 62 -1.51 1.28 -14.42
C CYS A 62 -1.20 2.31 -13.33
N ARG A 63 -2.17 2.66 -12.47
CA ARG A 63 -1.96 3.57 -11.34
C ARG A 63 -0.86 3.05 -10.41
N ARG A 64 -0.93 1.77 -10.01
CA ARG A 64 0.11 1.17 -9.15
C ARG A 64 1.47 1.11 -9.84
N ALA A 65 1.50 0.74 -11.11
CA ALA A 65 2.75 0.69 -11.88
C ALA A 65 3.43 2.07 -11.92
N LEU A 66 2.65 3.11 -12.20
CA LEU A 66 3.13 4.49 -12.26
C LEU A 66 3.68 4.96 -10.91
N VAL A 67 2.94 4.74 -9.80
CA VAL A 67 3.41 5.08 -8.45
C VAL A 67 4.67 4.29 -8.07
N ARG A 68 4.77 3.02 -8.49
CA ARG A 68 5.94 2.18 -8.23
C ARG A 68 7.19 2.68 -8.96
N THR A 69 7.03 3.14 -10.19
CA THR A 69 8.15 3.59 -11.04
C THR A 69 8.60 5.01 -10.71
N HIS A 70 7.65 5.93 -10.47
CA HIS A 70 7.95 7.36 -10.32
C HIS A 70 7.88 7.84 -8.88
N GLY A 71 7.37 7.05 -7.94
CA GLY A 71 7.05 7.52 -6.60
C GLY A 71 5.72 8.28 -6.54
N ALA A 72 5.18 8.39 -5.33
CA ALA A 72 3.92 9.08 -5.07
C ALA A 72 4.09 10.61 -5.19
N GLU A 73 5.24 11.11 -4.76
CA GLU A 73 5.65 12.50 -4.72
C GLU A 73 5.78 13.13 -6.12
N ASN A 74 6.10 12.33 -7.14
CA ASN A 74 6.27 12.80 -8.51
C ASN A 74 5.01 12.63 -9.38
N ALA A 75 3.90 12.13 -8.83
CA ALA A 75 2.69 11.86 -9.63
C ALA A 75 2.14 13.09 -10.38
N THR A 76 2.35 14.29 -9.84
CA THR A 76 1.91 15.57 -10.43
C THR A 76 2.90 16.13 -11.47
N SER A 77 4.17 15.72 -11.41
CA SER A 77 5.23 16.22 -12.31
C SER A 77 5.40 15.39 -13.58
N ILE A 78 4.71 14.24 -13.70
CA ILE A 78 4.80 13.38 -14.88
C ILE A 78 4.30 14.15 -16.13
N PRO A 79 5.14 14.29 -17.17
CA PRO A 79 4.74 14.94 -18.42
C PRO A 79 3.77 14.06 -19.21
N GLY A 80 2.90 14.67 -20.01
CA GLY A 80 1.95 13.97 -20.88
C GLY A 80 0.70 13.41 -20.19
N LEU A 81 0.59 13.45 -18.86
CA LEU A 81 -0.66 13.12 -18.17
C LEU A 81 -1.61 14.31 -18.11
N SER A 82 -2.88 14.08 -18.44
CA SER A 82 -3.93 15.08 -18.25
C SER A 82 -4.14 15.38 -16.75
N PRO A 83 -4.65 16.58 -16.39
CA PRO A 83 -4.95 16.92 -15.00
C PRO A 83 -5.87 15.91 -14.30
N GLN A 84 -6.82 15.35 -15.04
CA GLN A 84 -7.76 14.33 -14.55
C GLN A 84 -7.04 13.02 -14.19
N LEU A 85 -6.04 12.60 -14.97
CA LEU A 85 -5.24 11.42 -14.68
C LEU A 85 -4.31 11.67 -13.49
N LYS A 86 -3.70 12.86 -13.40
CA LYS A 86 -2.90 13.26 -12.23
C LYS A 86 -3.73 13.21 -10.95
N ALA A 87 -4.94 13.81 -10.98
CA ALA A 87 -5.87 13.77 -9.86
C ALA A 87 -6.26 12.33 -9.48
N TYR A 88 -6.52 11.46 -10.47
CA TYR A 88 -6.83 10.06 -10.21
C TYR A 88 -5.68 9.29 -9.55
N VAL A 89 -4.43 9.56 -9.93
CA VAL A 89 -3.26 8.96 -9.28
C VAL A 89 -3.11 9.50 -7.85
N CYS A 90 -3.24 10.83 -7.68
CA CYS A 90 -3.09 11.50 -6.38
C CYS A 90 -4.19 11.12 -5.38
N ALA A 91 -5.38 10.75 -5.86
CA ALA A 91 -6.47 10.28 -5.00
C ALA A 91 -6.14 8.95 -4.30
N TYR A 92 -5.22 8.15 -4.85
CA TYR A 92 -4.72 6.94 -4.20
C TYR A 92 -3.27 6.68 -4.63
N PRO A 93 -2.28 7.33 -3.97
CA PRO A 93 -0.90 7.34 -4.42
C PRO A 93 -0.09 6.18 -3.79
N HIS A 94 -0.58 4.95 -3.94
CA HIS A 94 0.04 3.76 -3.34
C HIS A 94 0.30 2.65 -4.38
N SER A 95 1.47 2.01 -4.31
CA SER A 95 1.89 0.93 -5.21
C SER A 95 1.38 -0.46 -4.81
N ILE A 96 0.71 -0.55 -3.65
CA ILE A 96 -0.03 -1.70 -3.12
C ILE A 96 -1.43 -1.85 -3.74
#